data_AF-A0A959C844-F1
#
_entry.id   AF-A0A959C844-F1
#
_cell.length_a   1.000
_cell.length_b   1.000
_cell.length_c   1.000
_cell.angle_alpha   90.00
_cell.angle_beta   90.00
_cell.angle_gamma   90.00
#
_symmetry.space_group_name_H-M   'P 1'
#
loop_
_entity.id
_entity.type
_entity.pdbx_description
1 polymer ?
#
loop_
_entity_poly.entity_id
_entity_poly.type
_entity_poly.pdbx_seq_one_letter_code
_entity_poly.pdbx_strand_id
1 'polypeptide(L)'
;MRYTLASLILLLSLHLSFAQGRRLHVDAYATGANNGTSWEDAFTDLQSALFAAQPGDCVWVAIGTYKPVDGFNRELSFNLKAGVKMYGGFAGVETKLEQRNWERYKTTLSGDIGLQNDETDNSYTILYIETSETETVVDGFTFTGGNADNYDPFASKFSRSKCGGAIYVKAEGKARPEIRNCSFERNYAREFGGAVYLFTGEEKEEILPFENCWFTDNRADGFSQQKKMNDSQGFRVYPNPANSMATIEGMADSSAYPLHLSLFDVSGKVVRAMEVKEMTGKLYIRVSLEGLPAGCYNYQIADAEKAILDSGKLWKQ
;
A
#
# COMPACT_ATOMS: atom_id res chain seq x y z
N MET A 1 -57.78 -44.71 24.33
CA MET A 1 -56.31 -44.57 24.41
C MET A 1 -55.86 -43.78 23.18
N ARG A 2 -55.23 -42.63 23.44
CA ARG A 2 -54.71 -41.56 22.56
C ARG A 2 -54.36 -41.92 21.10
N TYR A 3 -54.93 -41.19 20.14
CA TYR A 3 -54.36 -40.99 18.80
C TYR A 3 -53.72 -39.60 18.76
N THR A 4 -52.42 -39.58 18.46
CA THR A 4 -51.55 -38.41 18.38
C THR A 4 -51.81 -37.62 17.10
N LEU A 5 -52.00 -36.30 17.23
CA LEU A 5 -51.95 -35.35 16.12
C LEU A 5 -50.55 -35.38 15.50
N ALA A 6 -50.44 -35.76 14.23
CA ALA A 6 -49.27 -35.49 13.42
C ALA A 6 -49.45 -34.12 12.75
N SER A 7 -48.95 -33.06 13.39
CA SER A 7 -48.83 -31.75 12.77
C SER A 7 -47.77 -31.79 11.68
N LEU A 8 -48.20 -31.65 10.43
CA LEU A 8 -47.35 -31.44 9.27
C LEU A 8 -46.83 -29.99 9.29
N ILE A 9 -45.66 -29.76 9.86
CA ILE A 9 -44.96 -28.47 9.76
C ILE A 9 -44.18 -28.49 8.45
N LEU A 10 -44.72 -27.79 7.45
CA LEU A 10 -44.03 -27.45 6.20
C LEU A 10 -42.90 -26.45 6.53
N LEU A 11 -41.67 -26.95 6.68
CA LEU A 11 -40.46 -26.13 6.80
C LEU A 11 -40.18 -25.46 5.45
N LEU A 12 -40.66 -24.23 5.28
CA LEU A 12 -40.22 -23.33 4.22
C LEU A 12 -38.79 -22.89 4.57
N SER A 13 -37.78 -23.57 4.00
CA SER A 13 -36.39 -23.14 4.12
C SER A 13 -36.17 -21.87 3.30
N LEU A 14 -36.37 -20.72 3.94
CA LEU A 14 -35.91 -19.45 3.44
C LEU A 14 -34.37 -19.53 3.36
N HIS A 15 -33.86 -19.84 2.17
CA HIS A 15 -32.43 -19.71 1.91
C HIS A 15 -32.16 -18.21 1.91
N LEU A 16 -31.68 -17.67 3.04
CA LEU A 16 -30.91 -16.44 2.99
C LEU A 16 -29.67 -16.76 2.17
N SER A 17 -29.75 -16.58 0.86
CA SER A 17 -28.58 -16.38 0.04
C SER A 17 -27.92 -15.11 0.59
N PHE A 18 -26.92 -15.25 1.45
CA PHE A 18 -25.97 -14.17 1.62
C PHE A 18 -25.45 -13.87 0.22
N ALA A 19 -25.73 -12.68 -0.29
CA ALA A 19 -25.17 -12.23 -1.54
C ALA A 19 -23.65 -12.16 -1.33
N GLN A 20 -22.95 -13.21 -1.73
CA GLN A 20 -21.51 -13.14 -1.91
C GLN A 20 -21.27 -12.04 -2.93
N GLY A 21 -20.41 -11.07 -2.57
CA GLY A 21 -20.10 -9.97 -3.49
C GLY A 21 -19.62 -10.50 -4.84
N ARG A 22 -19.95 -9.76 -5.89
CA ARG A 22 -19.65 -10.15 -7.27
C ARG A 22 -18.15 -10.18 -7.48
N ARG A 23 -17.72 -11.07 -8.37
CA ARG A 23 -16.36 -11.04 -8.94
C ARG A 23 -16.42 -10.34 -10.28
N LEU A 24 -15.77 -9.20 -10.37
CA LEU A 24 -15.57 -8.48 -11.63
C LEU A 24 -14.18 -8.77 -12.16
N HIS A 25 -14.07 -9.09 -13.44
CA HIS A 25 -12.81 -9.35 -14.11
C HIS A 25 -12.39 -8.13 -14.94
N VAL A 26 -11.10 -7.86 -14.96
CA VAL A 26 -10.48 -6.79 -15.75
C VAL A 26 -9.32 -7.40 -16.53
N ASP A 27 -9.38 -7.27 -17.84
CA ASP A 27 -8.32 -7.69 -18.75
C ASP A 27 -8.32 -6.73 -19.95
N ALA A 28 -7.24 -5.96 -20.09
CA ALA A 28 -7.05 -5.00 -21.17
C ALA A 28 -7.12 -5.64 -22.57
N TYR A 29 -6.98 -6.96 -22.67
CA TYR A 29 -6.99 -7.72 -23.93
C TYR A 29 -8.27 -8.54 -24.14
N ALA A 30 -9.26 -8.45 -23.24
CA ALA A 30 -10.54 -9.11 -23.43
C ALA A 30 -11.28 -8.60 -24.67
N THR A 31 -12.03 -9.49 -25.32
CA THR A 31 -12.73 -9.20 -26.59
C THR A 31 -14.24 -9.47 -26.56
N GLY A 32 -14.74 -9.99 -25.44
CA GLY A 32 -16.16 -10.30 -25.25
C GLY A 32 -17.01 -9.08 -24.93
N ALA A 33 -18.05 -9.28 -24.10
CA ALA A 33 -19.10 -8.29 -23.87
C ALA A 33 -18.71 -7.08 -23.02
N ASN A 34 -17.47 -7.01 -22.50
CA ASN A 34 -16.96 -5.89 -21.69
C ASN A 34 -17.84 -5.56 -20.47
N ASN A 35 -18.29 -6.59 -19.74
CA ASN A 35 -19.23 -6.48 -18.62
C ASN A 35 -18.67 -7.02 -17.29
N GLY A 36 -17.45 -7.56 -17.28
CA GLY A 36 -16.73 -8.04 -16.10
C GLY A 36 -17.18 -9.40 -15.57
N THR A 37 -18.14 -10.08 -16.21
CA THR A 37 -18.76 -11.30 -15.64
C THR A 37 -17.87 -12.54 -15.74
N SER A 38 -16.91 -12.54 -16.66
CA SER A 38 -15.93 -13.61 -16.89
C SER A 38 -14.61 -13.02 -17.38
N TRP A 39 -13.56 -13.82 -17.53
CA TRP A 39 -12.33 -13.37 -18.21
C TRP A 39 -12.56 -13.04 -19.69
N GLU A 40 -13.43 -13.77 -20.39
CA GLU A 40 -13.77 -13.52 -21.80
C GLU A 40 -14.54 -12.19 -21.96
N ASP A 41 -15.47 -11.93 -21.05
CA ASP A 41 -16.30 -10.72 -21.01
C ASP A 41 -15.74 -9.65 -20.05
N ALA A 42 -14.45 -9.73 -19.70
CA ALA A 42 -13.83 -8.84 -18.72
C ALA A 42 -13.94 -7.38 -19.14
N PHE A 43 -13.95 -6.48 -18.16
CA PHE A 43 -13.76 -5.07 -18.46
C PHE A 43 -12.37 -4.85 -19.06
N THR A 44 -12.30 -4.12 -20.16
CA THR A 44 -11.03 -3.72 -20.80
C THR A 44 -10.40 -2.50 -20.13
N ASP A 45 -11.15 -1.81 -19.27
CA ASP A 45 -10.73 -0.66 -18.49
C ASP A 45 -10.99 -0.88 -16.99
N LEU A 46 -9.94 -0.72 -16.17
CA LEU A 46 -10.03 -0.88 -14.71
C LEU A 46 -10.93 0.18 -14.08
N GLN A 47 -10.96 1.41 -14.62
CA GLN A 47 -11.77 2.48 -14.04
C GLN A 47 -13.27 2.16 -14.16
N SER A 48 -13.69 1.55 -15.27
CA SER A 48 -15.05 1.06 -15.51
C SER A 48 -15.46 -0.04 -14.53
N ALA A 49 -14.56 -1.00 -14.26
CA ALA A 49 -14.79 -2.05 -13.28
C ALA A 49 -14.95 -1.51 -11.85
N LEU A 50 -14.07 -0.57 -11.45
CA LEU A 50 -14.15 0.09 -10.13
C LEU A 50 -15.41 0.96 -9.99
N PHE A 51 -15.86 1.57 -11.09
CA PHE A 51 -17.12 2.29 -11.11
C PHE A 51 -18.33 1.35 -10.90
N ALA A 52 -18.33 0.18 -11.54
CA ALA A 52 -19.38 -0.82 -11.42
C ALA A 52 -19.40 -1.57 -10.07
N ALA A 53 -18.23 -1.72 -9.42
CA ALA A 53 -18.07 -2.41 -8.15
C ALA A 53 -18.86 -1.74 -7.01
N GLN A 54 -19.40 -2.55 -6.13
CA GLN A 54 -20.11 -2.16 -4.91
C GLN A 54 -19.43 -2.75 -3.67
N PRO A 55 -19.63 -2.18 -2.47
CA PRO A 55 -19.09 -2.76 -1.25
C PRO A 55 -19.42 -4.25 -1.11
N GLY A 56 -18.40 -5.07 -0.83
CA GLY A 56 -18.47 -6.53 -0.82
C GLY A 56 -17.97 -7.20 -2.11
N ASP A 57 -17.98 -6.51 -3.25
CA ASP A 57 -17.47 -7.03 -4.51
C ASP A 57 -15.93 -7.18 -4.48
N CYS A 58 -15.43 -8.07 -5.33
CA CYS A 58 -14.01 -8.21 -5.62
C CYS A 58 -13.71 -7.97 -7.11
N VAL A 59 -12.61 -7.28 -7.39
CA VAL A 59 -12.13 -6.96 -8.73
C VAL A 59 -10.83 -7.72 -8.98
N TRP A 60 -10.84 -8.61 -9.96
CA TRP A 60 -9.69 -9.42 -10.37
C TRP A 60 -9.08 -8.81 -11.63
N VAL A 61 -7.81 -8.44 -11.56
CA VAL A 61 -7.13 -7.69 -12.61
C VAL A 61 -6.02 -8.53 -13.21
N ALA A 62 -6.13 -8.80 -14.50
CA ALA A 62 -5.13 -9.52 -15.27
C ALA A 62 -3.81 -8.75 -15.36
N ILE A 63 -2.77 -9.46 -15.78
CA ILE A 63 -1.47 -8.90 -16.18
C ILE A 63 -1.68 -7.73 -17.15
N GLY A 64 -0.91 -6.67 -16.97
CA GLY A 64 -1.00 -5.49 -17.84
C GLY A 64 -0.68 -4.21 -17.12
N THR A 65 -0.69 -3.12 -17.88
CA THR A 65 -0.53 -1.76 -17.37
C THR A 65 -1.85 -1.02 -17.53
N TYR A 66 -2.39 -0.53 -16.42
CA TYR A 66 -3.66 0.18 -16.38
C TYR A 66 -3.42 1.61 -15.91
N LYS A 67 -4.04 2.58 -16.60
CA LYS A 67 -3.92 4.01 -16.33
C LYS A 67 -5.27 4.58 -15.89
N PRO A 68 -5.32 5.58 -14.99
CA PRO A 68 -6.60 6.18 -14.58
C PRO A 68 -7.39 6.80 -15.73
N VAL A 69 -6.69 7.26 -16.77
CA VAL A 69 -7.28 7.86 -17.97
C VAL A 69 -6.31 7.76 -19.15
N ASP A 70 -6.87 7.61 -20.35
CA ASP A 70 -6.15 7.86 -21.60
C ASP A 70 -6.34 9.34 -21.98
N GLY A 71 -5.43 10.19 -21.48
CA GLY A 71 -5.47 11.64 -21.71
C GLY A 71 -4.52 12.39 -20.80
N PHE A 72 -4.75 13.70 -20.64
CA PHE A 72 -3.86 14.61 -19.90
C PHE A 72 -4.47 15.10 -18.57
N ASN A 73 -5.60 14.53 -18.14
CA ASN A 73 -6.28 14.99 -16.93
C ASN A 73 -5.64 14.37 -15.67
N ARG A 74 -4.66 15.09 -15.11
CA ARG A 74 -3.88 14.70 -13.93
C ARG A 74 -4.70 14.52 -12.66
N GLU A 75 -5.91 15.09 -12.61
CA GLU A 75 -6.83 15.01 -11.45
C GLU A 75 -7.53 13.66 -11.35
N LEU A 76 -7.45 12.81 -12.38
CA LEU A 76 -8.06 11.49 -12.41
C LEU A 76 -7.16 10.44 -11.77
N SER A 77 -7.79 9.60 -10.95
CA SER A 77 -7.23 8.47 -10.21
C SER A 77 -8.18 7.29 -10.34
N PHE A 78 -7.67 6.07 -10.18
CA PHE A 78 -8.53 4.94 -9.87
C PHE A 78 -9.21 5.19 -8.52
N ASN A 79 -10.55 5.13 -8.49
CA ASN A 79 -11.32 5.36 -7.27
C ASN A 79 -11.79 4.01 -6.71
N LEU A 80 -11.19 3.58 -5.60
CA LEU A 80 -11.58 2.36 -4.89
C LEU A 80 -12.55 2.71 -3.76
N LYS A 81 -13.80 2.26 -3.91
CA LYS A 81 -14.84 2.44 -2.90
C LYS A 81 -14.55 1.59 -1.66
N ALA A 82 -14.93 2.10 -0.50
CA ALA A 82 -14.85 1.33 0.73
C ALA A 82 -15.59 -0.02 0.61
N GLY A 83 -14.98 -1.08 1.14
CA GLY A 83 -15.54 -2.42 1.12
C GLY A 83 -15.31 -3.19 -0.19
N VAL A 84 -14.70 -2.58 -1.20
CA VAL A 84 -14.30 -3.26 -2.45
C VAL A 84 -12.90 -3.85 -2.26
N LYS A 85 -12.71 -5.07 -2.74
CA LYS A 85 -11.40 -5.73 -2.75
C LYS A 85 -10.85 -5.77 -4.17
N MET A 86 -9.59 -5.42 -4.38
CA MET A 86 -8.92 -5.54 -5.68
C MET A 86 -7.69 -6.42 -5.59
N TYR A 87 -7.53 -7.30 -6.58
CA TYR A 87 -6.48 -8.30 -6.66
C TYR A 87 -5.84 -8.27 -8.05
N GLY A 88 -4.54 -7.98 -8.14
CA GLY A 88 -3.75 -8.02 -9.38
C GLY A 88 -2.81 -9.22 -9.38
N GLY A 89 -2.36 -9.75 -10.51
CA GLY A 89 -1.56 -10.98 -10.53
C GLY A 89 -2.14 -12.15 -11.29
N PHE A 90 -3.20 -11.92 -12.08
CA PHE A 90 -3.89 -12.97 -12.82
C PHE A 90 -3.37 -13.08 -14.26
N ALA A 91 -3.32 -14.30 -14.79
CA ALA A 91 -3.06 -14.55 -16.20
C ALA A 91 -4.31 -14.37 -17.08
N GLY A 92 -5.51 -14.30 -16.49
CA GLY A 92 -6.77 -14.19 -17.22
C GLY A 92 -7.48 -15.52 -17.44
N VAL A 93 -7.16 -16.54 -16.64
CA VAL A 93 -7.74 -17.90 -16.78
C VAL A 93 -8.13 -18.52 -15.44
N GLU A 94 -7.82 -17.85 -14.35
CA GLU A 94 -8.01 -18.35 -12.99
C GLU A 94 -9.50 -18.41 -12.63
N THR A 95 -9.87 -19.46 -11.90
CA THR A 95 -11.21 -19.65 -11.35
C THR A 95 -11.24 -19.43 -9.84
N LYS A 96 -10.08 -19.40 -9.18
CA LYS A 96 -9.90 -19.23 -7.73
C LYS A 96 -8.79 -18.22 -7.41
N LEU A 97 -8.93 -17.51 -6.28
CA LEU A 97 -8.02 -16.43 -5.90
C LEU A 97 -6.59 -16.95 -5.66
N GLU A 98 -6.46 -18.16 -5.15
CA GLU A 98 -5.19 -18.80 -4.80
C GLU A 98 -4.38 -19.25 -6.02
N GLN A 99 -4.99 -19.24 -7.22
CA GLN A 99 -4.28 -19.56 -8.47
C GLN A 99 -3.46 -18.38 -8.99
N ARG A 100 -3.71 -17.18 -8.46
CA ARG A 100 -3.01 -15.94 -8.80
C ARG A 100 -1.52 -16.07 -8.50
N ASN A 101 -0.69 -15.43 -9.33
CA ASN A 101 0.74 -15.30 -9.08
C ASN A 101 1.17 -13.86 -9.37
N TRP A 102 1.12 -13.02 -8.34
CA TRP A 102 1.46 -11.59 -8.41
C TRP A 102 2.95 -11.31 -8.65
N GLU A 103 3.82 -12.30 -8.48
CA GLU A 103 5.23 -12.19 -8.85
C GLU A 103 5.43 -12.39 -10.35
N ARG A 104 4.69 -13.31 -10.96
CA ARG A 104 4.80 -13.66 -12.38
C ARG A 104 3.93 -12.80 -13.29
N TYR A 105 2.67 -12.58 -12.94
CA TYR A 105 1.67 -11.92 -13.78
C TYR A 105 1.48 -10.47 -13.35
N LYS A 106 2.49 -9.63 -13.59
CA LYS A 106 2.53 -8.26 -13.06
C LYS A 106 1.35 -7.39 -13.54
N THR A 107 0.56 -6.92 -12.58
CA THR A 107 -0.46 -5.89 -12.80
C THR A 107 0.08 -4.55 -12.32
N THR A 108 0.32 -3.64 -13.26
CA THR A 108 0.88 -2.31 -13.01
C THR A 108 -0.22 -1.27 -13.09
N LEU A 109 -0.39 -0.47 -12.05
CA LEU A 109 -1.18 0.75 -12.07
C LEU A 109 -0.22 1.92 -12.27
N SER A 110 -0.35 2.59 -13.41
CA SER A 110 0.58 3.62 -13.82
C SER A 110 -0.07 5.00 -13.87
N GLY A 111 0.62 5.99 -13.30
CA GLY A 111 0.28 7.40 -13.44
C GLY A 111 0.79 8.03 -14.73
N ASP A 112 1.59 7.33 -15.55
CA ASP A 112 2.13 7.78 -16.85
C ASP A 112 1.02 7.92 -17.89
N ILE A 113 0.18 8.94 -17.75
CA ILE A 113 -0.92 9.27 -18.66
C ILE A 113 -0.38 10.20 -19.77
N GLY A 114 -1.11 10.36 -20.88
CA GLY A 114 -0.66 11.26 -21.95
C GLY A 114 0.58 10.74 -22.68
N LEU A 115 1.68 11.49 -22.64
CA LEU A 115 2.93 11.20 -23.33
C LEU A 115 3.79 10.22 -22.53
N GLN A 116 4.27 9.19 -23.21
CA GLN A 116 5.03 8.12 -22.57
C GLN A 116 6.34 8.64 -21.93
N ASN A 117 6.50 8.37 -20.63
CA ASN A 117 7.63 8.78 -19.79
C ASN A 117 7.77 10.30 -19.63
N ASP A 118 6.69 11.07 -19.78
CA ASP A 118 6.67 12.49 -19.45
C ASP A 118 6.06 12.67 -18.07
N GLU A 119 6.86 13.01 -17.06
CA GLU A 119 6.32 13.17 -15.71
C GLU A 119 5.37 14.37 -15.57
N THR A 120 5.37 15.32 -16.52
CA THR A 120 4.62 16.57 -16.42
C THR A 120 3.12 16.41 -16.63
N ASP A 121 2.70 15.34 -17.31
CA ASP A 121 1.31 14.97 -17.51
C ASP A 121 0.87 13.78 -16.65
N ASN A 122 1.75 13.17 -15.86
CA ASN A 122 1.39 12.09 -14.94
C ASN A 122 0.22 12.43 -14.01
N SER A 123 -0.68 11.47 -13.75
CA SER A 123 -1.69 11.57 -12.70
C SER A 123 -1.05 11.97 -11.37
N TYR A 124 -1.70 12.89 -10.64
CA TYR A 124 -1.21 13.30 -9.33
C TYR A 124 -1.19 12.12 -8.36
N THR A 125 -2.30 11.38 -8.29
CA THR A 125 -2.45 10.17 -7.48
C THR A 125 -2.94 9.03 -8.38
N ILE A 126 -2.33 7.85 -8.28
CA ILE A 126 -2.76 6.68 -9.07
C ILE A 126 -4.05 6.08 -8.51
N LEU A 127 -4.12 5.84 -7.20
CA LEU A 127 -5.25 5.22 -6.53
C LEU A 127 -5.74 6.07 -5.36
N TYR A 128 -7.00 6.46 -5.42
CA TYR A 128 -7.71 7.13 -4.34
C TYR A 128 -8.62 6.13 -3.62
N ILE A 129 -8.47 6.02 -2.31
CA ILE A 129 -9.24 5.10 -1.47
C ILE A 129 -10.03 5.91 -0.46
N GLU A 130 -11.34 5.68 -0.42
CA GLU A 130 -12.19 6.12 0.68
C GLU A 130 -12.41 4.94 1.62
N THR A 131 -12.14 5.10 2.91
CA THR A 131 -12.31 4.02 3.89
C THR A 131 -13.62 4.17 4.66
N SER A 132 -14.22 3.04 5.01
CA SER A 132 -15.38 2.95 5.91
C SER A 132 -15.08 1.91 7.00
N GLU A 133 -16.08 1.33 7.65
CA GLU A 133 -15.90 0.19 8.55
C GLU A 133 -15.82 -1.17 7.82
N THR A 134 -16.03 -1.20 6.50
CA THR A 134 -15.98 -2.43 5.70
C THR A 134 -14.58 -2.69 5.15
N GLU A 135 -14.16 -3.96 5.21
CA GLU A 135 -12.84 -4.42 4.76
C GLU A 135 -12.58 -4.08 3.28
N THR A 136 -11.53 -3.31 3.04
CA THR A 136 -11.05 -2.92 1.71
C THR A 136 -9.68 -3.56 1.52
N VAL A 137 -9.40 -4.13 0.35
CA VAL A 137 -8.14 -4.84 0.10
C VAL A 137 -7.52 -4.37 -1.20
N VAL A 138 -6.22 -4.12 -1.18
CA VAL A 138 -5.39 -3.87 -2.36
C VAL A 138 -4.23 -4.87 -2.35
N ASP A 139 -4.23 -5.79 -3.30
CA ASP A 139 -3.34 -6.95 -3.25
C ASP A 139 -2.71 -7.28 -4.61
N GLY A 140 -1.37 -7.26 -4.70
CA GLY A 140 -0.63 -7.77 -5.87
C GLY A 140 -0.42 -6.77 -7.01
N PHE A 141 -0.28 -5.48 -6.72
CA PHE A 141 -0.12 -4.43 -7.72
C PHE A 141 1.26 -3.79 -7.69
N THR A 142 1.73 -3.31 -8.84
CA THR A 142 2.86 -2.37 -8.91
C THR A 142 2.33 -0.98 -9.20
N PHE A 143 2.66 0.02 -8.38
CA PHE A 143 2.26 1.41 -8.54
C PHE A 143 3.45 2.24 -9.00
N THR A 144 3.34 2.93 -10.14
CA THR A 144 4.45 3.74 -10.65
C THR A 144 4.03 4.96 -11.45
N GLY A 145 4.84 6.02 -11.43
CA GLY A 145 4.60 7.22 -12.22
C GLY A 145 3.52 8.13 -11.64
N GLY A 146 3.20 8.01 -10.36
CA GLY A 146 2.38 9.01 -9.68
C GLY A 146 3.19 10.28 -9.42
N ASN A 147 2.66 11.45 -9.75
CA ASN A 147 3.39 12.72 -9.63
C ASN A 147 2.53 13.81 -8.99
N ALA A 148 2.32 13.77 -7.67
CA ALA A 148 1.53 14.74 -6.90
C ALA A 148 2.29 16.07 -6.71
N ASP A 149 2.63 16.76 -7.80
CA ASP A 149 3.49 17.94 -7.81
C ASP A 149 2.77 19.31 -7.82
N ASN A 150 1.45 19.32 -7.66
CA ASN A 150 0.64 20.52 -7.84
C ASN A 150 1.15 21.68 -6.97
N TYR A 151 1.46 22.82 -7.61
CA TYR A 151 1.99 24.00 -6.92
C TYR A 151 0.91 24.95 -6.41
N ASP A 152 -0.37 24.77 -6.76
CA ASP A 152 -1.44 25.73 -6.46
C ASP A 152 -1.35 26.23 -4.99
N PRO A 153 -0.98 27.50 -4.75
CA PRO A 153 -0.74 28.01 -3.40
C PRO A 153 -2.03 28.09 -2.57
N PHE A 154 -3.20 28.00 -3.21
CA PHE A 154 -4.50 28.03 -2.54
C PHE A 154 -5.02 26.63 -2.18
N ALA A 155 -4.50 25.58 -2.83
CA ALA A 155 -4.86 24.20 -2.52
C ALA A 155 -4.23 23.76 -1.18
N SER A 156 -5.00 23.01 -0.38
CA SER A 156 -4.54 22.42 0.88
C SER A 156 -3.23 21.64 0.68
N LYS A 157 -2.27 21.83 1.58
CA LYS A 157 -1.01 21.06 1.61
C LYS A 157 -1.22 19.55 1.85
N PHE A 158 -2.43 19.15 2.25
CA PHE A 158 -2.81 17.76 2.46
C PHE A 158 -3.66 17.21 1.32
N SER A 159 -3.87 17.96 0.24
CA SER A 159 -4.65 17.51 -0.91
C SER A 159 -3.95 16.38 -1.66
N ARG A 160 -4.72 15.52 -2.31
CA ARG A 160 -4.19 14.42 -3.13
C ARG A 160 -3.35 14.89 -4.33
N SER A 161 -3.57 16.11 -4.81
CA SER A 161 -2.74 16.69 -5.86
C SER A 161 -1.32 17.05 -5.37
N LYS A 162 -1.07 16.99 -4.05
CA LYS A 162 0.21 17.31 -3.40
C LYS A 162 0.78 16.18 -2.53
N CYS A 163 0.01 15.13 -2.28
CA CYS A 163 0.37 14.04 -1.37
C CYS A 163 0.01 12.68 -1.99
N GLY A 164 0.73 11.61 -1.64
CA GLY A 164 0.35 10.26 -2.02
C GLY A 164 0.42 10.04 -3.53
N GLY A 165 1.61 10.11 -4.12
CA GLY A 165 1.78 9.95 -5.57
C GLY A 165 1.20 8.64 -6.09
N ALA A 166 1.40 7.54 -5.36
CA ALA A 166 0.76 6.27 -5.68
C ALA A 166 -0.65 6.16 -5.08
N ILE A 167 -0.75 6.19 -3.75
CA ILE A 167 -2.03 5.99 -3.05
C ILE A 167 -2.33 7.18 -2.15
N TYR A 168 -3.52 7.73 -2.27
CA TYR A 168 -4.10 8.64 -1.29
C TYR A 168 -5.28 7.98 -0.60
N VAL A 169 -5.20 7.80 0.71
CA VAL A 169 -6.26 7.22 1.53
C VAL A 169 -6.94 8.33 2.32
N LYS A 170 -8.24 8.55 2.08
CA LYS A 170 -9.09 9.40 2.92
C LYS A 170 -9.83 8.52 3.91
N ALA A 171 -9.46 8.62 5.19
CA ALA A 171 -10.08 7.83 6.23
C ALA A 171 -11.30 8.53 6.83
N GLU A 172 -12.47 7.88 6.76
CA GLU A 172 -13.73 8.39 7.36
C GLU A 172 -14.22 7.53 8.55
N GLY A 173 -13.47 6.49 8.95
CA GLY A 173 -13.89 5.54 10.00
C GLY A 173 -12.74 4.82 10.70
N LYS A 174 -13.04 3.65 11.31
CA LYS A 174 -12.04 2.78 12.00
C LYS A 174 -11.42 1.71 11.12
N ALA A 175 -12.08 1.25 10.04
CA ALA A 175 -11.46 0.24 9.19
C ALA A 175 -10.49 0.86 8.19
N ARG A 176 -9.42 0.12 7.94
CA ARG A 176 -8.27 0.51 7.12
C ARG A 176 -8.14 -0.46 5.96
N PRO A 177 -7.74 0.01 4.77
CA PRO A 177 -7.46 -0.89 3.67
C PRO A 177 -6.26 -1.77 4.03
N GLU A 178 -6.38 -3.06 3.80
CA GLU A 178 -5.23 -3.96 3.81
C GLU A 178 -4.49 -3.78 2.49
N ILE A 179 -3.24 -3.34 2.56
CA ILE A 179 -2.39 -3.18 1.38
C ILE A 179 -1.31 -4.26 1.45
N ARG A 180 -1.34 -5.20 0.51
CA ARG A 180 -0.39 -6.32 0.54
C ARG A 180 0.15 -6.75 -0.81
N ASN A 181 1.30 -7.41 -0.82
CA ASN A 181 1.94 -7.91 -2.05
C ASN A 181 2.14 -6.82 -3.13
N CYS A 182 2.28 -5.56 -2.72
CA CYS A 182 2.33 -4.41 -3.65
C CYS A 182 3.74 -3.83 -3.75
N SER A 183 4.11 -3.35 -4.93
CA SER A 183 5.34 -2.58 -5.14
C SER A 183 5.00 -1.12 -5.45
N PHE A 184 5.74 -0.18 -4.88
CA PHE A 184 5.59 1.25 -5.08
C PHE A 184 6.91 1.78 -5.64
N GLU A 185 6.91 2.22 -6.88
CA GLU A 185 8.13 2.54 -7.62
C GLU A 185 8.05 3.92 -8.27
N ARG A 186 9.04 4.78 -8.03
CA ARG A 186 9.18 6.05 -8.77
C ARG A 186 7.91 6.92 -8.69
N ASN A 187 7.35 7.06 -7.49
CA ASN A 187 6.24 7.97 -7.22
C ASN A 187 6.72 9.20 -6.45
N TYR A 188 6.19 10.35 -6.82
CA TYR A 188 6.56 11.64 -6.24
C TYR A 188 5.35 12.34 -5.63
N ALA A 189 5.60 13.05 -4.52
CA ALA A 189 4.67 14.01 -3.96
C ALA A 189 5.37 15.28 -3.53
N ARG A 190 4.78 16.45 -3.80
CA ARG A 190 5.34 17.72 -3.39
C ARG A 190 5.37 17.90 -1.87
N GLU A 191 4.32 17.45 -1.19
CA GLU A 191 4.16 17.65 0.25
C GLU A 191 4.44 16.35 0.99
N PHE A 192 3.48 15.43 1.12
CA PHE A 192 3.63 14.29 2.02
C PHE A 192 3.39 12.95 1.33
N GLY A 193 4.16 11.92 1.74
CA GLY A 193 3.94 10.54 1.32
C GLY A 193 4.17 10.32 -0.17
N GLY A 194 5.43 10.28 -0.62
CA GLY A 194 5.79 10.14 -2.04
C GLY A 194 5.10 8.97 -2.74
N ALA A 195 4.99 7.83 -2.04
CA ALA A 195 4.15 6.71 -2.46
C ALA A 195 2.74 6.81 -1.87
N VAL A 196 2.61 6.66 -0.55
CA VAL A 196 1.31 6.55 0.11
C VAL A 196 1.12 7.67 1.12
N TYR A 197 -0.05 8.28 1.10
CA TYR A 197 -0.47 9.25 2.10
C TYR A 197 -1.82 8.85 2.71
N LEU A 198 -1.89 8.88 4.04
CA LEU A 198 -3.12 8.69 4.81
C LEU A 198 -3.58 10.04 5.34
N PHE A 199 -4.79 10.44 4.98
CA PHE A 199 -5.47 11.60 5.52
C PHE A 199 -6.52 11.17 6.56
N THR A 200 -6.28 11.44 7.84
CA THR A 200 -7.16 11.05 8.96
C THR A 200 -7.94 12.20 9.59
N GLY A 201 -7.75 13.46 9.16
CA GLY A 201 -8.30 14.62 9.86
C GLY A 201 -7.62 14.89 11.22
N GLU A 202 -8.27 15.64 12.12
CA GLU A 202 -7.66 16.11 13.38
C GLU A 202 -7.64 15.11 14.54
N GLU A 203 -8.34 13.97 14.45
CA GLU A 203 -8.39 13.01 15.55
C GLU A 203 -8.40 11.59 15.01
N LYS A 204 -7.23 10.93 15.04
CA LYS A 204 -7.00 9.48 15.25
C LYS A 204 -5.58 9.09 14.82
N GLU A 205 -4.83 8.49 15.75
CA GLU A 205 -3.67 7.67 15.41
C GLU A 205 -4.18 6.36 14.80
N GLU A 206 -3.93 6.13 13.51
CA GLU A 206 -4.23 4.83 12.92
C GLU A 206 -3.13 4.39 11.95
N ILE A 207 -2.85 3.10 12.02
CA ILE A 207 -1.79 2.42 11.27
C ILE A 207 -2.41 1.92 9.96
N LEU A 208 -1.76 2.19 8.83
CA LEU A 208 -2.03 1.47 7.58
C LEU A 208 -1.20 0.18 7.56
N PRO A 209 -1.82 -1.00 7.64
CA PRO A 209 -1.06 -2.24 7.58
C PRO A 209 -0.57 -2.48 6.15
N PHE A 210 0.75 -2.50 5.98
CA PHE A 210 1.41 -2.96 4.77
C PHE A 210 1.99 -4.36 5.01
N GLU A 211 1.57 -5.33 4.21
CA GLU A 211 2.10 -6.70 4.26
C GLU A 211 2.80 -7.04 2.95
N ASN A 212 4.03 -7.56 3.00
CA ASN A 212 4.77 -7.95 1.80
C ASN A 212 4.77 -6.87 0.70
N CYS A 213 5.05 -5.62 1.08
CA CYS A 213 5.11 -4.49 0.15
C CYS A 213 6.52 -3.96 -0.02
N TRP A 214 6.83 -3.44 -1.21
CA TRP A 214 8.13 -2.89 -1.59
C TRP A 214 8.01 -1.41 -1.96
N PHE A 215 8.96 -0.59 -1.54
CA PHE A 215 9.02 0.84 -1.86
C PHE A 215 10.38 1.17 -2.44
N THR A 216 10.44 1.68 -3.67
CA THR A 216 11.69 1.98 -4.38
C THR A 216 11.58 3.31 -5.11
N ASP A 217 12.58 4.17 -4.95
CA ASP A 217 12.67 5.47 -5.64
C ASP A 217 11.44 6.38 -5.50
N ASN A 218 10.71 6.27 -4.39
CA ASN A 218 9.62 7.20 -4.09
C ASN A 218 10.16 8.42 -3.34
N ARG A 219 9.66 9.62 -3.66
CA ARG A 219 10.18 10.89 -3.10
C ARG A 219 9.04 11.79 -2.62
N ALA A 220 9.26 12.47 -1.50
CA ALA A 220 8.43 13.59 -1.08
C ALA A 220 9.28 14.82 -0.74
N ASP A 221 8.79 16.01 -1.05
CA ASP A 221 9.50 17.28 -0.83
C ASP A 221 9.06 18.04 0.42
N GLY A 222 7.85 17.77 0.92
CA GLY A 222 7.33 18.39 2.12
C GLY A 222 7.97 17.78 3.35
N PHE A 223 8.85 18.57 3.96
CA PHE A 223 9.20 18.38 5.35
C PHE A 223 7.95 18.67 6.18
N SER A 224 7.53 17.73 7.02
CA SER A 224 6.58 18.07 8.06
C SER A 224 7.19 19.23 8.85
N GLN A 225 6.56 20.41 8.76
CA GLN A 225 6.53 21.33 9.89
C GLN A 225 5.65 20.71 11.00
N GLN A 226 5.94 19.46 11.39
CA GLN A 226 5.75 19.07 12.77
C GLN A 226 6.73 19.94 13.52
N LYS A 227 6.20 21.05 14.03
CA LYS A 227 6.51 21.62 15.35
C LYS A 227 7.60 20.81 16.06
N LYS A 228 8.70 21.46 16.48
CA LYS A 228 9.56 20.99 17.58
C LYS A 228 8.72 20.18 18.57
N MET A 229 8.74 18.87 18.44
CA MET A 229 8.20 17.95 19.43
C MET A 229 9.43 17.20 19.88
N ASN A 230 9.87 17.56 21.08
CA ASN A 230 10.79 16.79 21.88
C ASN A 230 10.16 15.45 22.31
N ASP A 231 9.51 14.70 21.41
CA ASP A 231 9.01 13.35 21.65
C ASP A 231 8.43 12.75 20.36
N SER A 232 9.26 11.98 19.67
CA SER A 232 8.93 10.67 19.05
C SER A 232 10.15 10.20 18.29
N GLN A 233 10.90 9.31 18.91
CA GLN A 233 12.06 8.64 18.32
C GLN A 233 11.57 7.79 17.15
N GLY A 234 12.10 8.04 15.96
CA GLY A 234 11.73 7.28 14.77
C GLY A 234 12.90 7.27 13.79
N PHE A 235 13.14 6.11 13.18
CA PHE A 235 14.26 5.92 12.25
C PHE A 235 13.77 5.54 10.85
N ARG A 236 14.55 5.91 9.84
CA ARG A 236 14.31 5.62 8.42
C ARG A 236 15.50 4.88 7.85
N VAL A 237 15.25 3.91 6.98
CA VAL A 237 16.30 3.10 6.35
C VAL A 237 16.46 3.49 4.88
N TYR A 238 17.66 3.87 4.46
CA TYR A 238 17.99 4.26 3.09
C TYR A 238 19.40 3.84 2.66
N PRO A 239 19.60 3.27 1.44
CA PRO A 239 18.55 2.74 0.59
C PRO A 239 17.93 1.48 1.23
N ASN A 240 16.68 1.23 0.93
CA ASN A 240 16.01 -0.02 1.30
C ASN A 240 15.12 -0.44 0.12
N PRO A 241 15.50 -1.47 -0.66
CA PRO A 241 16.58 -2.44 -0.41
C PRO A 241 18.01 -1.90 -0.67
N ALA A 242 19.00 -2.50 -0.04
CA ALA A 242 20.41 -2.13 -0.06
C ALA A 242 21.29 -3.27 -0.62
N ASN A 243 22.23 -2.97 -1.53
CA ASN A 243 23.18 -3.97 -2.06
C ASN A 243 24.22 -4.42 -1.01
N SER A 244 24.90 -3.44 -0.40
CA SER A 244 26.01 -3.70 0.53
C SER A 244 25.98 -2.82 1.77
N MET A 245 25.27 -1.70 1.70
CA MET A 245 25.22 -0.69 2.76
C MET A 245 23.81 -0.14 2.88
N ALA A 246 23.32 -0.07 4.11
CA ALA A 246 22.13 0.68 4.48
C ALA A 246 22.50 1.83 5.42
N THR A 247 21.71 2.89 5.39
CA THR A 247 21.80 4.02 6.30
C THR A 247 20.54 4.05 7.13
N ILE A 248 20.67 4.22 8.43
CA ILE A 248 19.55 4.43 9.34
C ILE A 248 19.66 5.85 9.88
N GLU A 249 18.70 6.70 9.51
CA GLU A 249 18.62 8.09 9.94
C GLU A 249 17.50 8.28 10.95
N GLY A 250 17.71 9.03 12.02
CA GLY A 250 16.66 9.36 12.97
C GLY A 250 17.08 10.35 14.04
N MET A 251 16.31 10.43 15.11
CA MET A 251 16.59 11.30 16.27
C MET A 251 16.45 10.48 17.56
N ALA A 252 17.41 10.66 18.46
CA ALA A 252 17.41 10.08 19.80
C ALA A 252 17.93 11.12 20.80
N ASP A 253 17.43 11.10 22.03
CA ASP A 253 17.94 11.94 23.11
C ASP A 253 19.40 11.53 23.44
N SER A 254 20.25 12.52 23.74
CA SER A 254 21.57 12.32 24.36
C SER A 254 21.55 11.35 25.55
N SER A 255 20.48 11.34 26.34
CA SER A 255 20.31 10.44 27.48
C SER A 255 20.08 8.97 27.09
N ALA A 256 19.65 8.70 25.86
CA ALA A 256 19.42 7.34 25.37
C ALA A 256 20.72 6.62 24.98
N TYR A 257 21.83 7.34 24.86
CA TYR A 257 23.10 6.75 24.47
C TYR A 257 23.80 6.03 25.64
N PRO A 258 24.57 4.96 25.35
CA PRO A 258 24.80 4.37 24.04
C PRO A 258 23.57 3.61 23.50
N LEU A 259 23.33 3.75 22.20
CA LEU A 259 22.32 2.97 21.50
C LEU A 259 22.91 1.64 21.04
N HIS A 260 22.10 0.59 21.04
CA HIS A 260 22.46 -0.73 20.55
C HIS A 260 21.58 -1.08 19.37
N LEU A 261 22.17 -1.12 18.16
CA LEU A 261 21.49 -1.61 16.98
C LEU A 261 21.78 -3.10 16.79
N SER A 262 20.74 -3.89 16.57
CA SER A 262 20.85 -5.30 16.18
C SER A 262 20.08 -5.55 14.90
N LEU A 263 20.67 -6.31 13.97
CA LEU A 263 19.98 -6.93 12.84
C LEU A 263 19.75 -8.41 13.11
N PHE A 264 18.56 -8.88 12.78
CA PHE A 264 18.12 -10.26 12.91
C PHE A 264 17.77 -10.82 11.55
N ASP A 265 18.12 -12.07 11.30
CA ASP A 265 17.55 -12.80 10.18
C ASP A 265 16.07 -13.14 10.44
N VAL A 266 15.42 -13.76 9.45
CA VAL A 266 14.00 -14.18 9.52
C VAL A 266 13.72 -15.21 10.63
N SER A 267 14.74 -15.89 11.15
CA SER A 267 14.61 -16.82 12.27
C SER A 267 14.69 -16.14 13.64
N GLY A 268 14.99 -14.83 13.67
CA GLY A 268 15.20 -14.07 14.90
C GLY A 268 16.61 -14.19 15.47
N LYS A 269 17.56 -14.75 14.72
CA LYS A 269 18.96 -14.81 15.14
C LYS A 269 19.65 -13.48 14.81
N VAL A 270 20.37 -12.92 15.78
CA VAL A 270 21.21 -11.73 15.55
C VAL A 270 22.31 -12.06 14.55
N VAL A 271 22.32 -11.36 13.42
CA VAL A 271 23.33 -11.49 12.35
C VAL A 271 24.34 -10.34 12.35
N ARG A 272 23.97 -9.19 12.92
CA ARG A 272 24.85 -8.04 13.15
C ARG A 272 24.40 -7.32 14.42
N ALA A 273 25.34 -6.74 15.15
CA ALA A 273 25.05 -5.79 16.21
C ALA A 273 26.13 -4.71 16.23
N MET A 274 25.77 -3.51 16.66
CA MET A 274 26.71 -2.40 16.87
C MET A 274 26.23 -1.49 17.98
N GLU A 275 27.19 -0.92 18.70
CA GLU A 275 26.96 0.17 19.64
C GLU A 275 27.13 1.50 18.90
N VAL A 276 26.20 2.42 19.11
CA VAL A 276 26.22 3.77 18.56
C VAL A 276 26.37 4.75 19.71
N LYS A 277 27.44 5.54 19.66
CA LYS A 277 27.79 6.52 20.70
C LYS A 277 27.21 7.89 20.35
N GLU A 278 27.12 8.75 21.36
CA GLU A 278 26.46 10.05 21.30
C GLU A 278 26.82 10.85 20.04
N MET A 279 25.79 11.29 19.31
CA MET A 279 25.88 12.22 18.20
C MET A 279 24.91 13.36 18.46
N THR A 280 25.34 14.61 18.24
CA THR A 280 24.54 15.81 18.50
C THR A 280 23.25 15.82 17.65
N GLY A 281 22.12 15.45 18.27
CA GLY A 281 20.75 15.72 17.81
C GLY A 281 20.23 14.99 16.57
N LYS A 282 21.09 14.49 15.66
CA LYS A 282 20.71 13.68 14.50
C LYS A 282 21.52 12.38 14.49
N LEU A 283 20.82 11.25 14.41
CA LEU A 283 21.43 9.93 14.27
C LEU A 283 21.60 9.59 12.79
N TYR A 284 22.80 9.11 12.44
CA TYR A 284 23.15 8.61 11.11
C TYR A 284 24.01 7.35 11.25
N ILE A 285 23.41 6.17 11.13
CA ILE A 285 24.08 4.88 11.29
C ILE A 285 24.28 4.24 9.93
N ARG A 286 25.52 3.87 9.59
CA ARG A 286 25.80 3.06 8.39
C ARG A 286 25.94 1.60 8.77
N VAL A 287 25.08 0.76 8.21
CA VAL A 287 25.07 -0.69 8.44
C VAL A 287 25.59 -1.42 7.22
N SER A 288 26.71 -2.14 7.38
CA SER A 288 27.24 -3.02 6.34
C SER A 288 26.50 -4.35 6.31
N LEU A 289 25.98 -4.68 5.13
CA LEU A 289 25.32 -5.93 4.80
C LEU A 289 26.23 -6.88 4.04
N GLU A 290 27.51 -6.56 3.92
CA GLU A 290 28.50 -7.39 3.24
C GLU A 290 28.60 -8.78 3.90
N GLY A 291 28.62 -9.83 3.08
CA GLY A 291 28.65 -11.23 3.55
C GLY A 291 27.33 -11.77 4.10
N LEU A 292 26.27 -10.96 4.24
CA LEU A 292 24.93 -11.47 4.52
C LEU A 292 24.26 -12.00 3.24
N PRO A 293 23.43 -13.06 3.27
CA PRO A 293 22.61 -13.44 2.13
C PRO A 293 21.64 -12.33 1.70
N ALA A 294 21.23 -12.32 0.44
CA ALA A 294 20.09 -11.51 0.01
C ALA A 294 18.84 -11.93 0.80
N GLY A 295 18.03 -10.96 1.23
CA GLY A 295 16.85 -11.24 2.06
C GLY A 295 16.46 -10.12 3.01
N CYS A 296 15.38 -10.39 3.78
CA CYS A 296 14.86 -9.49 4.79
C CYS A 296 15.57 -9.68 6.13
N TYR A 297 15.90 -8.58 6.77
CA TYR A 297 16.46 -8.51 8.12
C TYR A 297 15.57 -7.61 8.97
N ASN A 298 15.25 -8.02 10.19
CA ASN A 298 14.64 -7.11 11.16
C ASN A 298 15.76 -6.29 11.81
N TYR A 299 15.54 -5.01 12.07
CA TYR A 299 16.42 -4.21 12.91
C TYR A 299 15.73 -3.84 14.22
N GLN A 300 16.51 -3.68 15.28
CA GLN A 300 16.07 -3.15 16.57
C GLN A 300 17.12 -2.16 17.06
N ILE A 301 16.68 -1.02 17.61
CA ILE A 301 17.52 -0.03 18.26
C ILE A 301 17.06 0.09 19.71
N ALA A 302 17.97 -0.18 20.66
CA ALA A 302 17.71 -0.08 22.09
C ALA A 302 18.60 0.98 22.74
N ASP A 303 18.16 1.56 23.86
CA ASP A 303 18.96 2.50 24.66
C ASP A 303 19.87 1.82 25.69
N ALA A 304 20.55 2.63 26.51
CA ALA A 304 21.43 2.19 27.59
C ALA A 304 20.70 1.36 28.67
N GLU A 305 19.40 1.58 28.88
CA GLU A 305 18.57 0.85 29.84
C GLU A 305 17.85 -0.36 29.19
N LYS A 306 18.15 -0.63 27.92
CA LYS A 306 17.56 -1.68 27.07
C LYS A 306 16.09 -1.45 26.69
N ALA A 307 15.56 -0.24 26.85
CA ALA A 307 14.26 0.07 26.27
C ALA A 307 14.39 0.13 24.74
N ILE A 308 13.40 -0.44 24.04
CA ILE A 308 13.36 -0.44 22.57
C ILE A 308 12.88 0.94 22.12
N LEU A 309 13.72 1.64 21.36
CA LEU A 309 13.39 2.94 20.78
C LEU A 309 12.73 2.80 19.41
N ASP A 310 13.16 1.82 18.60
CA ASP A 310 12.56 1.53 17.30
C ASP A 310 12.90 0.12 16.81
N SER A 311 12.09 -0.37 15.88
CA SER A 311 12.33 -1.61 15.16
C SER A 311 11.68 -1.58 13.79
N GLY A 312 12.28 -2.25 12.81
CA GLY A 312 11.75 -2.29 11.45
C GLY A 312 12.43 -3.33 10.57
N LYS A 313 12.32 -3.17 9.25
CA LYS A 313 12.87 -4.11 8.27
C LYS A 313 13.87 -3.46 7.33
N LEU A 314 14.94 -4.19 7.03
CA LEU A 314 15.99 -3.85 6.09
C LEU A 314 16.14 -4.99 5.08
N TRP A 315 16.24 -4.67 3.80
CA TRP A 315 16.35 -5.65 2.74
C TRP A 315 17.74 -5.58 2.11
N LYS A 316 18.40 -6.74 2.00
CA LYS A 316 19.61 -6.90 1.20
C LYS A 316 19.24 -7.44 -0.18
N GLN A 317 19.64 -6.74 -1.25
CA GLN A 317 19.58 -7.27 -2.62
C GLN A 317 20.65 -8.33 -2.86
#